data_AF-A0AAV9FQJ5-F1
#
_entry.id   AF-A0AAV9FQJ5-F1
#
_cell.length_a   1.000
_cell.length_b   1.000
_cell.length_c   1.000
_cell.angle_alpha   90.00
_cell.angle_beta   90.00
_cell.angle_gamma   90.00
#
_symmetry.space_group_name_H-M   'P 1'
#
loop_
_entity.id
_entity.type
_entity.pdbx_description
1 polymer ?
#
loop_
_entity_poly.entity_id
_entity_poly.type
_entity_poly.pdbx_seq_one_letter_code
_entity_poly.pdbx_strand_id
1 'polypeptide(L)'
;MCVGAYVMDSINISSQYTQTHRGRPLKPKKKRQTERERERERERMVRKGGVQFEEGPPEDFDPANPYADPVAFYEQREHLVREKWIAIEKSKILRERVKWCYRVEGVNYIEKCRHLVQQYLDSTRGVGWYKDHRPHYLHGLPPPPPLLLLL
;
A
#
# COMPACT_ATOMS: atom_id res chain seq x y z
N MET A 1 40.04 47.84 6.19
CA MET A 1 40.31 47.84 7.65
C MET A 1 39.09 47.24 8.33
N CYS A 2 39.26 46.11 9.00
CA CYS A 2 38.21 45.41 9.76
C CYS A 2 38.27 45.86 11.22
N VAL A 3 37.14 46.22 11.86
CA VAL A 3 36.81 46.01 13.29
C VAL A 3 35.34 46.45 13.46
N GLY A 4 34.40 45.86 14.19
CA GLY A 4 34.31 44.75 15.14
C GLY A 4 32.83 44.76 15.61
N ALA A 5 32.17 43.61 15.75
CA ALA A 5 32.02 42.88 17.01
C ALA A 5 31.08 43.56 18.03
N TYR A 6 29.88 42.97 18.23
CA TYR A 6 29.33 42.82 19.58
C TYR A 6 28.66 41.46 19.71
N VAL A 7 29.28 40.63 20.55
CA VAL A 7 28.81 39.36 21.09
C VAL A 7 28.22 39.68 22.46
N MET A 8 27.04 39.13 22.76
CA MET A 8 26.52 38.90 24.11
C MET A 8 25.71 37.59 24.01
N ASP A 9 26.12 36.45 24.57
CA ASP A 9 26.26 36.10 26.00
C ASP A 9 24.93 36.38 26.75
N SER A 10 24.24 35.48 27.44
CA SER A 10 24.60 34.17 28.01
C SER A 10 23.32 33.50 28.54
N ILE A 11 23.16 32.19 28.37
CA ILE A 11 22.67 31.33 29.46
C ILE A 11 23.65 30.16 29.61
N ASN A 12 24.27 30.19 30.78
CA ASN A 12 25.31 29.36 31.34
C ASN A 12 24.71 28.09 31.97
N ILE A 13 25.25 26.90 31.68
CA ILE A 13 25.35 25.81 32.66
C ILE A 13 26.74 25.16 32.49
N SER A 14 27.65 25.73 33.26
CA SER A 14 28.96 25.26 33.67
C SER A 14 28.89 23.95 34.49
N SER A 15 28.38 22.86 33.91
CA SER A 15 28.44 21.52 34.54
C SER A 15 29.14 20.50 33.65
N GLN A 16 30.18 20.92 32.92
CA GLN A 16 31.09 19.99 32.27
C GLN A 16 32.42 20.03 33.02
N TYR A 17 32.30 19.62 34.27
CA TYR A 17 33.35 19.15 35.15
C TYR A 17 34.51 18.55 34.33
N THR A 18 35.62 19.26 34.40
CA THR A 18 36.93 18.79 34.01
C THR A 18 37.22 17.41 34.62
N GLN A 19 38.02 16.63 33.90
CA GLN A 19 38.95 15.64 34.46
C GLN A 19 38.42 14.20 34.62
N THR A 20 38.77 13.34 33.66
CA THR A 20 39.53 12.11 33.92
C THR A 20 40.02 11.49 32.60
N HIS A 21 41.28 11.76 32.25
CA HIS A 21 42.02 10.88 31.35
C HIS A 21 42.40 9.62 32.12
N ARG A 22 41.62 8.55 31.97
CA ARG A 22 42.11 7.17 32.14
C ARG A 22 41.95 6.47 30.80
N GLY A 23 43.04 5.83 30.37
CA GLY A 23 43.22 5.28 29.03
C GLY A 23 41.99 4.53 28.52
N ARG A 24 41.51 4.92 27.34
CA ARG A 24 40.51 4.15 26.61
C ARG A 24 41.19 2.85 26.19
N PRO A 25 40.69 1.66 26.57
CA PRO A 25 41.15 0.43 25.95
C PRO A 25 40.89 0.57 24.45
N LEU A 26 41.90 0.27 23.64
CA LEU A 26 41.76 0.19 22.19
C LEU A 26 40.61 -0.77 21.90
N LYS A 27 39.53 -0.25 21.29
CA LYS A 27 38.38 -1.07 20.89
C LYS A 27 38.94 -2.24 20.06
N PRO A 28 38.52 -3.49 20.33
CA PRO A 28 38.98 -4.62 19.54
C PRO A 28 38.71 -4.32 18.06
N LYS A 29 39.73 -4.52 17.21
CA LYS A 29 39.62 -4.27 15.78
C LYS A 29 38.43 -5.05 15.26
N LYS A 30 37.37 -4.33 14.86
CA LYS A 30 36.19 -4.92 14.21
C LYS A 30 36.72 -5.74 13.04
N LYS A 31 36.54 -7.07 13.08
CA LYS A 31 36.89 -7.94 11.95
C LYS A 31 36.28 -7.31 10.70
N ARG A 32 37.13 -7.07 9.70
CA ARG A 32 36.73 -6.65 8.37
C ARG A 32 35.95 -7.84 7.79
N GLN A 33 34.67 -7.93 8.12
CA GLN A 33 33.75 -8.85 7.47
C GLN A 33 33.91 -8.63 5.98
N THR A 34 34.14 -9.72 5.25
CA THR A 34 34.21 -9.64 3.80
C THR A 34 32.84 -9.18 3.31
N GLU A 35 32.82 -8.33 2.28
CA GLU A 35 31.58 -7.82 1.67
C GLU A 35 30.62 -8.96 1.34
N ARG A 36 31.17 -10.11 0.93
CA ARG A 36 30.48 -11.39 0.71
C ARG A 36 29.75 -11.95 1.94
N GLU A 37 30.28 -11.79 3.15
CA GLU A 37 29.60 -12.23 4.37
C GLU A 37 28.40 -11.34 4.70
N ARG A 38 28.51 -10.03 4.45
CA ARG A 38 27.39 -9.09 4.61
C ARG A 38 26.32 -9.29 3.54
N GLU A 39 26.71 -9.61 2.32
CA GLU A 39 25.79 -10.02 1.26
C GLU A 39 25.07 -11.32 1.60
N ARG A 40 25.78 -12.34 2.08
CA ARG A 40 25.17 -13.59 2.56
C ARG A 40 24.22 -13.37 3.73
N GLU A 41 24.53 -12.45 4.64
CA GLU A 41 23.65 -12.09 5.75
C GLU A 41 22.42 -11.32 5.28
N ARG A 42 22.56 -10.39 4.32
CA ARG A 42 21.42 -9.74 3.64
C ARG A 42 20.55 -10.76 2.90
N GLU A 43 21.14 -11.67 2.14
CA GLU A 43 20.42 -12.77 1.47
C GLU A 43 19.70 -13.69 2.47
N ARG A 44 20.30 -13.94 3.65
CA ARG A 44 19.71 -14.75 4.72
C ARG A 44 18.51 -14.04 5.36
N MET A 45 18.55 -12.72 5.52
CA MET A 45 17.41 -11.93 5.99
C MET A 45 16.31 -11.81 4.92
N VAL A 46 16.67 -11.75 3.63
CA VAL A 46 15.73 -11.74 2.49
C VAL A 46 14.97 -13.06 2.35
N ARG A 47 15.57 -14.20 2.69
CA ARG A 47 14.97 -15.54 2.47
C ARG A 47 14.08 -16.08 3.62
N LYS A 48 14.00 -15.41 4.78
CA LYS A 48 13.46 -16.05 6.00
C LYS A 48 12.06 -15.63 6.48
N GLY A 49 11.41 -14.66 5.84
CA GLY A 49 10.04 -14.28 6.18
C GLY A 49 9.09 -14.68 5.06
N GLY A 50 8.30 -15.74 5.26
CA GLY A 50 7.08 -15.90 4.46
C GLY A 50 6.15 -14.74 4.79
N VAL A 51 5.65 -14.02 3.79
CA VAL A 51 4.60 -13.04 3.99
C VAL A 51 3.30 -13.81 4.20
N GLN A 52 2.76 -13.78 5.41
CA GLN A 52 1.40 -14.26 5.65
C GLN A 52 0.43 -13.16 5.22
N PHE A 53 -0.48 -13.51 4.32
CA PHE A 53 -1.58 -12.64 3.93
C PHE A 53 -2.80 -13.05 4.73
N GLU A 54 -3.45 -12.10 5.37
CA GLU A 54 -4.75 -12.37 5.99
C GLU A 54 -5.81 -12.42 4.91
N GLU A 55 -6.60 -13.49 4.87
CA GLU A 55 -7.45 -13.78 3.70
C GLU A 55 -8.90 -13.30 3.88
N GLY A 56 -9.33 -13.05 5.12
CA GLY A 56 -10.73 -12.76 5.45
C GLY A 56 -10.97 -11.42 6.17
N PRO A 57 -12.25 -11.05 6.37
CA PRO A 57 -12.65 -9.94 7.20
C PRO A 57 -12.27 -10.18 8.68
N PRO A 58 -12.01 -9.13 9.47
CA PRO A 58 -11.88 -9.25 10.92
C PRO A 58 -13.17 -9.80 11.54
N GLU A 59 -13.04 -10.75 12.47
CA GLU A 59 -14.19 -11.39 13.14
C GLU A 59 -14.89 -10.47 14.15
N ASP A 60 -14.16 -9.49 14.71
CA ASP A 60 -14.61 -8.65 15.84
C ASP A 60 -15.32 -7.33 15.42
N PHE A 61 -15.52 -7.08 14.12
CA PHE A 61 -16.12 -5.83 13.63
C PHE A 61 -17.65 -5.85 13.70
N ASP A 62 -18.26 -5.04 14.57
CA ASP A 62 -19.72 -4.82 14.63
C ASP A 62 -20.18 -3.70 13.67
N PRO A 63 -20.97 -4.00 12.62
CA PRO A 63 -21.49 -2.99 11.70
C PRO A 63 -22.47 -1.99 12.35
N ALA A 64 -23.14 -2.36 13.44
CA ALA A 64 -24.13 -1.50 14.09
C ALA A 64 -23.48 -0.37 14.91
N ASN A 65 -22.29 -0.62 15.45
CA ASN A 65 -21.49 0.41 16.13
C ASN A 65 -20.01 0.38 15.67
N PRO A 66 -19.72 0.95 14.48
CA PRO A 66 -18.39 0.85 13.85
C PRO A 66 -17.23 1.49 14.64
N TYR A 67 -17.53 2.35 15.62
CA TYR A 67 -16.53 3.10 16.37
C TYR A 67 -16.36 2.60 17.82
N ALA A 68 -17.00 1.48 18.17
CA ALA A 68 -16.90 0.90 19.52
C ALA A 68 -15.48 0.46 19.87
N ASP A 69 -14.79 -0.18 18.92
CA ASP A 69 -13.40 -0.59 19.05
C ASP A 69 -12.53 0.07 17.95
N PRO A 70 -11.53 0.89 18.31
CA PRO A 70 -10.63 1.49 17.33
C PRO A 70 -9.80 0.44 16.58
N VAL A 71 -9.45 -0.71 17.18
CA VAL A 71 -8.59 -1.71 16.55
C VAL A 71 -9.35 -2.43 15.42
N ALA A 72 -10.50 -3.03 15.74
CA ALA A 72 -11.35 -3.67 14.74
C ALA A 72 -11.77 -2.73 13.60
N PHE A 73 -11.97 -1.44 13.89
CA PHE A 73 -12.26 -0.43 12.87
C PHE A 73 -11.12 -0.28 11.84
N TYR A 74 -9.87 -0.19 12.31
CA TYR A 74 -8.73 -0.03 11.40
C TYR A 74 -8.46 -1.31 10.60
N GLU A 75 -8.55 -2.47 11.24
CA GLU A 75 -8.40 -3.77 10.57
C GLU A 75 -9.44 -3.95 9.45
N GLN A 76 -10.70 -3.58 9.73
CA GLN A 76 -11.75 -3.61 8.71
C GLN A 76 -11.48 -2.65 7.56
N ARG A 77 -10.94 -1.45 7.84
CA ARG A 77 -10.55 -0.51 6.78
C ARG A 77 -9.41 -1.06 5.92
N GLU A 78 -8.43 -1.71 6.51
CA GLU A 78 -7.33 -2.36 5.80
C GLU A 78 -7.84 -3.49 4.90
N HIS A 79 -8.74 -4.32 5.40
CA HIS A 79 -9.43 -5.35 4.62
C HIS A 79 -10.20 -4.75 3.43
N LEU A 80 -11.03 -3.72 3.66
CA LEU A 80 -11.77 -3.05 2.59
C LEU A 80 -10.87 -2.42 1.52
N VAL A 81 -9.73 -1.85 1.93
CA VAL A 81 -8.74 -1.31 0.99
C VAL A 81 -8.13 -2.43 0.16
N ARG A 82 -7.76 -3.57 0.77
CA ARG A 82 -7.25 -4.74 0.04
C ARG A 82 -8.25 -5.28 -0.98
N GLU A 83 -9.52 -5.40 -0.62
CA GLU A 83 -10.56 -5.82 -1.57
C GLU A 83 -10.72 -4.85 -2.76
N LYS A 84 -10.62 -3.54 -2.51
CA LYS A 84 -10.58 -2.54 -3.58
C LYS A 84 -9.36 -2.73 -4.49
N TRP A 85 -8.17 -2.96 -3.92
CA TRP A 85 -6.97 -3.25 -4.72
C TRP A 85 -7.13 -4.53 -5.55
N ILE A 86 -7.72 -5.58 -5.00
CA ILE A 86 -8.02 -6.82 -5.72
C ILE A 86 -8.96 -6.54 -6.89
N ALA A 87 -10.00 -5.72 -6.71
CA ALA A 87 -10.90 -5.33 -7.79
C ALA A 87 -10.21 -4.50 -8.90
N ILE A 88 -9.30 -3.59 -8.53
CA ILE A 88 -8.49 -2.82 -9.48
C ILE A 88 -7.62 -3.78 -10.30
N GLU A 89 -6.95 -4.73 -9.65
CA GLU A 89 -6.02 -5.65 -10.29
C GLU A 89 -6.75 -6.65 -11.19
N LYS A 90 -7.94 -7.12 -10.79
CA LYS A 90 -8.84 -7.88 -11.66
C LYS A 90 -9.19 -7.10 -12.94
N SER A 91 -9.48 -5.81 -12.82
CA SER A 91 -9.77 -4.94 -13.97
C SER A 91 -8.55 -4.76 -14.89
N LYS A 92 -7.34 -4.67 -14.33
CA LYS A 92 -6.09 -4.63 -15.13
C LYS A 92 -5.86 -5.92 -15.91
N ILE A 93 -6.12 -7.08 -15.29
CA ILE A 93 -6.03 -8.38 -15.97
C ILE A 93 -6.98 -8.44 -17.17
N LEU A 94 -8.24 -8.02 -16.98
CA LEU A 94 -9.23 -7.99 -18.06
C LEU A 94 -8.82 -7.05 -19.20
N ARG A 95 -8.26 -5.88 -18.88
CA ARG A 95 -7.69 -4.98 -19.89
C ARG A 95 -6.60 -5.65 -20.72
N GLU A 96 -5.67 -6.36 -20.09
CA GLU A 96 -4.60 -7.04 -20.82
C GLU A 96 -5.14 -8.17 -21.70
N ARG A 97 -6.16 -8.90 -21.22
CA ARG A 97 -6.88 -9.91 -22.04
C ARG A 97 -7.57 -9.28 -23.25
N VAL A 98 -8.22 -8.12 -23.08
CA VAL A 98 -8.83 -7.38 -24.19
C VAL A 98 -7.75 -6.98 -25.20
N LYS A 99 -6.67 -6.33 -24.77
CA LYS A 99 -5.55 -5.94 -25.66
C LYS A 99 -4.95 -7.14 -26.39
N TRP A 100 -4.88 -8.30 -25.73
CA TRP A 100 -4.42 -9.53 -26.35
C TRP A 100 -5.41 -10.04 -27.40
N CYS A 101 -6.71 -10.06 -27.10
CA CYS A 101 -7.75 -10.47 -28.05
C CYS A 101 -7.72 -9.62 -29.33
N TYR A 102 -7.60 -8.30 -29.21
CA TYR A 102 -7.45 -7.39 -30.35
C TYR A 102 -6.21 -7.70 -31.20
N ARG A 103 -5.10 -8.11 -30.56
CA ARG A 103 -3.86 -8.48 -31.27
C ARG A 103 -3.96 -9.82 -31.97
N VAL A 104 -4.68 -10.79 -31.40
CA VAL A 104 -4.77 -12.16 -31.94
C VAL A 104 -5.82 -12.27 -33.04
N GLU A 105 -7.01 -11.72 -32.84
CA GLU A 105 -8.14 -11.90 -33.76
C GLU A 105 -8.09 -10.98 -34.99
N GLY A 106 -7.32 -9.88 -34.92
CA GLY A 106 -7.11 -8.98 -36.04
C GLY A 106 -8.43 -8.36 -36.52
N VAL A 107 -8.94 -8.79 -37.67
CA VAL A 107 -10.16 -8.25 -38.30
C VAL A 107 -11.44 -8.71 -37.58
N ASN A 108 -11.44 -9.89 -36.93
CA ASN A 108 -12.64 -10.48 -36.32
C ASN A 108 -12.84 -10.10 -34.84
N TYR A 109 -12.22 -9.01 -34.39
CA TYR A 109 -12.29 -8.60 -32.98
C TYR A 109 -13.69 -8.16 -32.54
N ILE A 110 -14.52 -7.68 -33.48
CA ILE A 110 -15.85 -7.14 -33.18
C ILE A 110 -16.77 -8.21 -32.59
N GLU A 111 -16.80 -9.39 -33.20
CA GLU A 111 -17.65 -10.50 -32.74
C GLU A 111 -17.01 -11.23 -31.56
N LYS A 112 -15.72 -11.54 -31.66
CA LYS A 112 -15.05 -12.41 -30.68
C LYS A 112 -14.67 -11.68 -29.38
N CYS A 113 -14.20 -10.43 -29.44
CA CYS A 113 -13.73 -9.72 -28.24
C CYS A 113 -14.84 -8.99 -27.48
N ARG A 114 -16.08 -8.94 -28.02
CA ARG A 114 -17.22 -8.22 -27.42
C ARG A 114 -17.48 -8.59 -25.97
N HIS A 115 -17.51 -9.89 -25.66
CA HIS A 115 -17.79 -10.37 -24.31
C HIS A 115 -16.68 -9.99 -23.31
N LEU A 116 -15.40 -10.01 -23.73
CA LEU A 116 -14.28 -9.57 -22.90
C LEU A 116 -14.31 -8.06 -22.62
N VAL A 117 -14.68 -7.27 -23.63
CA VAL A 117 -14.87 -5.83 -23.48
C VAL A 117 -16.00 -5.54 -22.51
N GLN A 118 -17.12 -6.25 -22.61
CA GLN A 118 -18.24 -6.09 -21.68
C GLN A 118 -17.82 -6.42 -20.24
N GLN A 119 -17.14 -7.55 -20.01
CA GLN A 119 -16.61 -7.92 -18.69
C GLN A 119 -15.65 -6.87 -18.13
N TYR A 120 -14.77 -6.31 -18.96
CA TYR A 120 -13.87 -5.24 -18.57
C TYR A 120 -14.63 -3.95 -18.20
N LEU A 121 -15.62 -3.55 -19.01
CA LEU A 121 -16.44 -2.37 -18.74
C LEU A 121 -17.33 -2.53 -17.51
N ASP A 122 -17.72 -3.75 -17.18
CA ASP A 122 -18.48 -4.05 -15.97
C ASP A 122 -17.57 -4.04 -14.73
N SER A 123 -16.33 -4.52 -14.86
CA SER A 123 -15.36 -4.53 -13.75
C SER A 123 -14.84 -3.15 -13.37
N THR A 124 -14.86 -2.16 -14.29
CA THR A 124 -14.42 -0.78 -13.97
C THR A 124 -15.48 0.03 -13.22
N ARG A 125 -16.74 -0.41 -13.20
CA ARG A 125 -17.84 0.30 -12.53
C ARG A 125 -17.68 0.19 -11.01
N GLY A 126 -17.57 1.32 -10.31
CA GLY A 126 -17.53 1.37 -8.85
C GLY A 126 -16.17 1.07 -8.19
N VAL A 127 -15.15 0.71 -8.96
CA VAL A 127 -13.79 0.38 -8.43
C VAL A 127 -12.94 1.64 -8.22
N GLY A 128 -13.34 2.80 -8.78
CA GLY A 128 -12.66 4.08 -8.56
C GLY A 128 -11.31 4.21 -9.27
N TRP A 129 -11.11 3.45 -10.36
CA TRP A 129 -9.89 3.51 -11.16
C TRP A 129 -9.98 4.70 -12.16
N TYR A 130 -9.25 5.79 -11.89
CA TYR A 130 -9.22 7.01 -12.73
C TYR A 130 -10.59 7.73 -12.86
N LYS A 131 -10.89 8.40 -14.00
CA LYS A 131 -12.11 9.19 -14.31
C LYS A 131 -13.45 8.46 -14.09
N ASP A 132 -13.42 7.19 -13.70
CA ASP A 132 -14.56 6.37 -13.29
C ASP A 132 -14.96 6.56 -11.82
N HIS A 133 -14.45 7.59 -11.13
CA HIS A 133 -15.17 8.23 -10.01
C HIS A 133 -16.48 8.92 -10.45
N ARG A 134 -17.00 8.50 -11.61
CA ARG A 134 -18.29 8.89 -12.16
C ARG A 134 -19.33 8.25 -11.23
N PRO A 135 -20.10 9.06 -10.51
CA PRO A 135 -21.07 8.53 -9.57
C PRO A 135 -22.10 7.63 -10.27
N HIS A 136 -22.63 6.66 -9.53
CA HIS A 136 -23.45 5.55 -10.05
C HIS A 136 -24.61 5.97 -10.98
N TYR A 137 -25.17 7.17 -10.79
CA TYR A 137 -26.24 7.73 -11.61
C TYR A 137 -25.82 8.12 -13.04
N LEU A 138 -24.52 8.20 -13.32
CA LEU A 138 -23.97 8.46 -14.66
C LEU A 138 -23.49 7.17 -15.35
N HIS A 139 -23.59 6.02 -14.69
CA HIS A 139 -23.46 4.71 -15.34
C HIS A 139 -24.84 4.34 -15.91
N GLY A 140 -24.89 4.13 -17.22
CA GLY A 140 -26.12 3.75 -17.91
C GLY A 140 -26.74 2.50 -17.29
N LEU A 141 -28.00 2.68 -16.85
CA LEU A 141 -28.88 1.79 -16.08
C LEU A 141 -28.61 1.71 -14.56
N PRO A 142 -29.58 2.15 -13.73
CA PRO A 142 -29.60 1.79 -12.32
C PRO A 142 -29.76 0.26 -12.19
N PRO A 143 -29.16 -0.37 -11.16
CA PRO A 143 -29.49 -1.76 -10.85
C PRO A 143 -31.01 -1.87 -10.65
N PRO A 144 -31.66 -2.96 -11.11
CA PRO A 144 -33.06 -3.17 -10.79
C PRO A 144 -33.20 -3.14 -9.26
N PRO A 145 -34.20 -2.41 -8.72
CA PRO A 145 -34.45 -2.44 -7.29
C PRO A 145 -34.60 -3.92 -6.87
N PRO A 146 -34.10 -4.30 -5.68
CA PRO A 146 -34.39 -5.62 -5.17
C PRO A 146 -35.91 -5.77 -5.19
N LEU A 147 -36.39 -6.86 -5.80
CA LEU A 147 -37.78 -7.28 -5.77
C LEU A 147 -38.14 -7.63 -4.32
N LEU A 148 -38.22 -6.62 -3.46
CA LEU A 148 -38.96 -6.67 -2.21
C LEU A 148 -40.43 -6.56 -2.60
N LEU A 149 -40.96 -7.74 -2.95
CA LEU A 149 -42.29 -8.22 -2.59
C LEU A 149 -43.26 -7.12 -2.17
N LEU A 150 -43.96 -6.56 -3.16
CA LEU A 150 -45.36 -6.19 -2.97
C LEU A 150 -46.14 -7.50 -2.83
N LEU A 151 -46.24 -8.01 -1.60
CA LEU A 151 -47.30 -8.85 -1.08
C LEU A 151 -47.23 -8.83 0.46
#